data_AF-A0A520FR03-F1
#
_entry.id   AF-A0A520FR03-F1
#
_cell.length_a   1.000
_cell.length_b   1.000
_cell.length_c   1.000
_cell.angle_alpha   90.00
_cell.angle_beta   90.00
_cell.angle_gamma   90.00
#
_symmetry.space_group_name_H-M   'P 1'
#
loop_
_entity.id
_entity.type
_entity.pdbx_description
1 polymer ?
#
loop_
_entity_poly.entity_id
_entity_poly.type
_entity_poly.pdbx_seq_one_letter_code
_entity_poly.pdbx_strand_id
1 'polypeptide(L)'
;MSWGWMFRIPRAALRGRGRIRFRWPWLHSWRRDDPSGGRPARPPCTPPARQVRRAFQAAVTALSGRGLATPKVRDGLVESMQILLTERSSARKARGAAMNQTHALLVTAPEQIRATYRNIGSMKLFAALTRSRRTPGHGPEQTLRGSVKRLAVRHQQHTSDIDDIDTRLGELAAQVNPALLQLPGVGPLVASQLLVACGDNPERLSSEQQFAALCGTAPIPASSGKYQAAPALPGR
;
A
#
# COMPACT_ATOMS: atom_id res chain seq x y z
N MET A 1 -1.68 -25.61 -27.23
CA MET A 1 -0.48 -26.21 -26.61
C MET A 1 -0.64 -26.14 -25.10
N SER A 2 -0.31 -27.24 -24.42
CA SER A 2 -0.75 -27.59 -23.06
C SER A 2 -0.06 -26.79 -21.96
N TRP A 3 -0.84 -26.22 -21.04
CA TRP A 3 -0.42 -25.44 -19.85
C TRP A 3 -0.16 -26.31 -18.61
N GLY A 4 0.23 -27.58 -18.82
CA GLY A 4 0.18 -28.64 -17.80
C GLY A 4 1.27 -28.68 -16.72
N TRP A 5 2.18 -27.71 -16.65
CA TRP A 5 3.35 -27.77 -15.75
C TRP A 5 3.34 -26.77 -14.59
N MET A 6 2.32 -25.91 -14.47
CA MET A 6 2.40 -24.68 -13.65
C MET A 6 2.14 -24.84 -12.14
N PHE A 7 1.76 -26.00 -11.58
CA PHE A 7 1.45 -26.06 -10.14
C PHE A 7 1.79 -27.38 -9.45
N ARG A 8 3.02 -27.49 -8.93
CA ARG A 8 3.33 -28.41 -7.82
C ARG A 8 4.44 -27.83 -6.93
N ILE A 9 4.07 -27.32 -5.74
CA ILE A 9 5.02 -26.98 -4.66
C ILE A 9 4.46 -27.46 -3.30
N PRO A 10 5.29 -28.00 -2.38
CA PRO A 10 4.85 -28.76 -1.21
C PRO A 10 4.57 -27.89 0.04
N ARG A 11 3.76 -28.47 0.94
CA ARG A 11 3.36 -27.97 2.27
C ARG A 11 4.46 -28.22 3.32
N ALA A 12 4.95 -27.17 3.98
CA ALA A 12 5.60 -27.16 5.31
C ALA A 12 5.90 -25.69 5.69
N ALA A 13 5.84 -25.15 6.91
CA ALA A 13 5.54 -25.66 8.24
C ALA A 13 5.02 -24.50 9.12
N LEU A 14 4.11 -24.81 10.03
CA LEU A 14 3.68 -23.98 11.14
C LEU A 14 4.69 -24.07 12.30
N ARG A 15 4.99 -22.94 12.96
CA ARG A 15 5.00 -22.72 14.43
C ARG A 15 6.07 -21.68 14.82
N GLY A 16 5.66 -20.68 15.60
CA GLY A 16 6.56 -19.73 16.25
C GLY A 16 5.81 -18.61 16.97
N ARG A 17 5.29 -18.89 18.18
CA ARG A 17 4.77 -17.87 19.10
C ARG A 17 5.96 -17.13 19.71
N GLY A 18 6.06 -15.82 19.49
CA GLY A 18 7.00 -14.93 20.19
C GLY A 18 6.32 -13.60 20.53
N ARG A 19 6.14 -13.33 21.83
CA ARG A 19 5.68 -12.02 22.34
C ARG A 19 6.80 -11.00 22.16
N ILE A 20 6.56 -9.95 21.37
CA ILE A 20 7.44 -8.79 21.29
C ILE A 20 7.02 -7.79 22.37
N ARG A 21 7.84 -7.66 23.43
CA ARG A 21 7.76 -6.54 24.38
C ARG A 21 8.51 -5.35 23.76
N PHE A 22 7.80 -4.27 23.45
CA PHE A 22 8.43 -3.00 23.08
C PHE A 22 8.89 -2.27 24.34
N ARG A 23 10.20 -2.11 24.49
CA ARG A 23 10.85 -1.30 25.52
C ARG A 23 11.50 -0.11 24.80
N TRP A 24 10.94 1.08 24.97
CA TRP A 24 11.36 2.31 24.29
C TRP A 24 12.47 3.01 25.08
N PRO A 25 13.74 3.08 24.60
CA PRO A 25 14.86 3.56 25.41
C PRO A 25 15.02 5.09 25.52
N TRP A 26 14.04 5.91 25.10
CA TRP A 26 14.22 7.37 24.99
C TRP A 26 13.14 8.21 25.71
N LEU A 27 12.43 7.63 26.68
CA LEU A 27 11.30 8.28 27.36
C LEU A 27 11.65 8.82 28.75
N HIS A 28 12.88 9.33 28.94
CA HIS A 28 13.34 9.84 30.25
C HIS A 28 13.70 11.32 30.27
N SER A 29 13.75 12.02 29.12
CA SER A 29 14.28 13.39 29.08
C SER A 29 13.24 14.51 29.00
N TRP A 30 11.96 14.24 29.29
CA TRP A 30 10.93 15.28 29.26
C TRP A 30 10.31 15.53 30.63
N ARG A 31 11.03 16.31 31.46
CA ARG A 31 10.39 17.12 32.50
C ARG A 31 11.18 18.42 32.78
N ARG A 32 10.51 19.51 32.37
CA ARG A 32 10.38 20.85 32.95
C ARG A 32 11.42 21.97 32.69
N ASP A 33 10.80 23.08 32.28
CA ASP A 33 11.01 24.49 32.64
C ASP A 33 12.19 25.25 32.04
N ASP A 34 11.89 26.06 31.02
CA ASP A 34 12.60 27.30 30.73
C ASP A 34 11.59 28.36 30.23
N PRO A 35 11.36 29.48 30.95
CA PRO A 35 10.45 30.54 30.54
C PRO A 35 11.10 31.63 29.66
N SER A 36 12.30 31.45 29.12
CA SER A 36 12.89 32.44 28.20
C SER A 36 13.82 31.82 27.15
N GLY A 37 13.31 31.56 25.94
CA GLY A 37 14.15 31.14 24.83
C GLY A 37 13.38 31.00 23.52
N GLY A 38 13.80 31.73 22.48
CA GLY A 38 13.14 31.80 21.18
C GLY A 38 12.92 30.45 20.50
N ARG A 39 11.89 30.38 19.64
CA ARG A 39 11.62 29.18 18.81
C ARG A 39 12.86 28.85 17.98
N PRO A 40 13.35 27.59 17.98
CA PRO A 40 14.38 27.20 17.03
C PRO A 40 13.81 27.27 15.61
N ALA A 41 14.58 27.86 14.69
CA ALA A 41 14.26 27.90 13.27
C ALA A 41 14.11 26.47 12.74
N ARG A 42 13.07 26.22 11.94
CA ARG A 42 12.88 24.93 11.27
C ARG A 42 14.05 24.70 10.30
N PRO A 43 14.70 23.53 10.28
CA PRO A 43 15.73 23.24 9.30
C PRO A 43 15.13 23.22 7.89
N PRO A 44 15.89 23.65 6.86
CA PRO A 44 15.42 23.61 5.49
C PRO A 44 15.17 22.15 5.06
N CYS A 45 14.01 21.90 4.45
CA CYS A 45 13.64 20.60 3.90
C CYS A 45 14.59 20.20 2.76
N THR A 46 15.71 19.59 3.09
CA THR A 46 16.59 18.96 2.10
C THR A 46 16.01 17.59 1.75
N PRO A 47 15.67 17.31 0.49
CA PRO A 47 15.19 15.99 0.09
C PRO A 47 16.30 14.95 0.35
N PRO A 48 15.95 13.72 0.77
CA PRO A 48 16.94 12.70 1.06
C PRO A 48 17.80 12.41 -0.19
N ALA A 49 19.12 12.26 -0.03
CA ALA A 49 20.10 12.11 -1.13
C ALA A 49 19.73 11.03 -2.19
N ARG A 50 18.94 10.02 -1.81
CA ARG A 50 18.41 8.99 -2.73
C ARG A 50 17.45 9.56 -3.78
N GLN A 51 16.68 10.59 -3.45
CA GLN A 51 15.70 11.22 -4.34
C GLN A 51 16.38 12.07 -5.42
N VAL A 52 17.40 12.85 -5.03
CA VAL A 52 18.21 13.66 -5.95
C VAL A 52 18.95 12.77 -6.95
N ARG A 53 19.54 11.67 -6.47
CA ARG A 53 20.26 10.72 -7.33
C ARG A 53 19.34 10.00 -8.34
N ARG A 54 18.10 9.67 -7.96
CA ARG A 54 17.11 9.08 -8.87
C ARG A 54 16.64 10.07 -9.94
N ALA A 55 16.45 11.34 -9.56
CA ALA A 55 16.06 12.39 -10.51
C ALA A 55 17.17 12.63 -11.55
N PHE A 56 18.43 12.69 -11.12
CA PHE A 56 19.57 12.83 -12.03
C PHE A 56 19.70 11.64 -12.98
N GLN A 57 19.61 10.41 -12.47
CA GLN A 57 19.67 9.22 -13.32
C GLN A 57 18.51 9.18 -14.33
N ALA A 58 17.29 9.53 -13.92
CA ALA A 58 16.14 9.61 -14.84
C ALA A 58 16.36 10.65 -15.94
N ALA A 59 16.90 11.82 -15.61
CA ALA A 59 17.23 12.87 -16.57
C ALA A 59 18.30 12.43 -17.58
N VAL A 60 19.37 11.76 -17.11
CA VAL A 60 20.43 11.23 -17.97
C VAL A 60 19.90 10.16 -18.92
N THR A 61 19.05 9.25 -18.44
CA THR A 61 18.41 8.23 -19.29
C THR A 61 17.54 8.89 -20.36
N ALA A 62 16.72 9.88 -19.98
CA ALA A 62 15.86 10.62 -20.91
C ALA A 62 16.65 11.35 -22.00
N LEU A 63 17.76 12.00 -21.63
CA LEU A 63 18.62 12.72 -22.56
C LEU A 63 19.39 11.79 -23.51
N SER A 64 19.75 10.59 -23.03
CA SER A 64 20.57 9.64 -23.78
C SER A 64 19.83 8.87 -24.88
N GLY A 65 18.49 8.94 -24.89
CA GLY A 65 17.65 8.15 -25.82
C GLY A 65 17.70 6.63 -25.62
N ARG A 66 18.59 6.11 -24.76
CA ARG A 66 18.78 4.68 -24.48
C ARG A 66 17.87 4.25 -23.34
N GLY A 67 17.07 3.22 -23.57
CA GLY A 67 16.14 2.69 -22.57
C GLY A 67 14.89 3.56 -22.34
N LEU A 68 14.57 4.45 -23.30
CA LEU A 68 13.25 5.06 -23.35
C LEU A 68 12.22 3.95 -23.55
N ALA A 69 11.37 3.73 -22.55
CA ALA A 69 10.22 2.86 -22.72
C ALA A 69 9.33 3.47 -23.81
N THR A 70 8.94 2.66 -24.80
CA THR A 70 7.92 3.05 -25.77
C THR A 70 6.72 3.61 -25.01
N PRO A 71 6.28 4.84 -25.30
CA PRO A 71 5.10 5.41 -24.67
C PRO A 71 3.96 4.42 -24.85
N LYS A 72 3.33 4.05 -23.73
CA LYS A 72 2.19 3.16 -23.75
C LYS A 72 1.11 3.82 -24.62
N VAL A 73 0.64 3.11 -25.65
CA VAL A 73 -0.56 3.52 -26.37
C VAL A 73 -1.66 3.69 -25.31
N ARG A 74 -2.43 4.77 -25.43
CA ARG A 74 -3.42 5.14 -24.42
C ARG A 74 -4.77 4.63 -24.87
N ASP A 75 -5.00 3.32 -24.79
CA ASP A 75 -6.37 2.83 -24.84
C ASP A 75 -7.15 3.38 -23.62
N GLY A 76 -8.39 3.82 -23.87
CA GLY A 76 -9.22 4.45 -22.86
C GLY A 76 -9.51 3.52 -21.68
N LEU A 77 -9.57 2.20 -21.91
CA LEU A 77 -9.89 1.23 -20.86
C LEU A 77 -8.72 1.01 -19.89
N VAL A 78 -7.49 0.87 -20.40
CA VAL A 78 -6.29 0.70 -19.58
C VAL A 78 -5.96 1.96 -18.80
N GLU A 79 -6.16 3.12 -19.40
CA GLU A 79 -6.03 4.40 -18.71
C GLU A 79 -7.10 4.55 -17.61
N SER A 80 -8.35 4.19 -17.89
CA SER A 80 -9.44 4.20 -16.89
C SER A 80 -9.10 3.30 -15.69
N MET A 81 -8.56 2.10 -15.93
CA MET A 81 -8.09 1.21 -14.86
C MET A 81 -6.96 1.84 -14.03
N GLN A 82 -6.00 2.53 -14.67
CA GLN A 82 -4.91 3.21 -13.95
C GLN A 82 -5.43 4.34 -13.05
N ILE A 83 -6.43 5.10 -13.50
CA ILE A 83 -7.08 6.16 -12.71
C ILE A 83 -7.75 5.52 -11.48
N LEU A 84 -8.55 4.48 -11.68
CA LEU A 84 -9.24 3.76 -10.59
C LEU A 84 -8.27 3.11 -9.59
N LEU A 85 -7.17 2.51 -10.05
CA LEU A 85 -6.15 1.96 -9.14
C LEU A 85 -5.49 3.05 -8.28
N THR A 86 -5.31 4.25 -8.85
CA THR A 86 -4.76 5.41 -8.13
C THR A 86 -5.73 5.90 -7.07
N GLU A 87 -7.01 6.05 -7.45
CA GLU A 87 -8.09 6.41 -6.54
C GLU A 87 -8.21 5.41 -5.38
N ARG A 88 -8.26 4.11 -5.68
CA ARG A 88 -8.32 3.03 -4.69
C ARG A 88 -7.16 3.07 -3.70
N SER A 89 -5.95 3.34 -4.18
CA SER A 89 -4.76 3.48 -3.32
C SER A 89 -4.93 4.63 -2.33
N SER A 90 -5.51 5.75 -2.78
CA SER A 90 -5.82 6.90 -1.92
C SER A 90 -6.92 6.56 -0.90
N ALA A 91 -8.02 5.93 -1.32
CA ALA A 91 -9.11 5.50 -0.45
C ALA A 91 -8.64 4.49 0.61
N ARG A 92 -7.80 3.52 0.22
CA ARG A 92 -7.22 2.54 1.16
C ARG A 92 -6.36 3.22 2.23
N LYS A 93 -5.55 4.20 1.85
CA LYS A 93 -4.75 4.99 2.80
C LYS A 93 -5.63 5.80 3.74
N ALA A 94 -6.67 6.46 3.20
CA ALA A 94 -7.61 7.24 3.99
C ALA A 94 -8.40 6.37 4.99
N ARG A 95 -8.89 5.20 4.57
CA ARG A 95 -9.52 4.20 5.43
C ARG A 95 -8.60 3.77 6.58
N GLY A 96 -7.35 3.45 6.26
CA GLY A 96 -6.33 3.08 7.25
C GLY A 96 -6.01 4.22 8.24
N ALA A 97 -5.91 5.45 7.75
CA ALA A 97 -5.70 6.63 8.59
C ALA A 97 -6.87 6.87 9.55
N ALA A 98 -8.11 6.78 9.06
CA ALA A 98 -9.31 6.89 9.89
C ALA A 98 -9.36 5.80 10.97
N MET A 99 -8.96 4.57 10.62
CA MET A 99 -8.88 3.46 11.57
C MET A 99 -7.86 3.73 12.68
N ASN A 100 -6.64 4.11 12.30
CA ASN A 100 -5.57 4.39 13.26
C ASN A 100 -5.90 5.57 14.17
N GLN A 101 -6.48 6.65 13.63
CA GLN A 101 -6.92 7.80 14.42
C GLN A 101 -8.02 7.42 15.42
N THR A 102 -8.97 6.57 15.01
CA THR A 102 -10.02 6.08 15.91
C THR A 102 -9.42 5.29 17.08
N HIS A 103 -8.50 4.36 16.80
CA HIS A 103 -7.84 3.59 17.84
C HIS A 103 -6.99 4.47 18.77
N ALA A 104 -6.24 5.44 18.22
CA ALA A 104 -5.45 6.36 19.03
C ALA A 104 -6.31 7.15 20.03
N LEU A 105 -7.46 7.67 19.57
CA LEU A 105 -8.41 8.40 20.43
C LEU A 105 -9.03 7.50 21.51
N LEU A 106 -9.33 6.24 21.20
CA LEU A 106 -9.90 5.29 22.16
C LEU A 106 -8.88 4.84 23.23
N VAL A 107 -7.59 4.76 22.87
CA VAL A 107 -6.53 4.41 23.83
C VAL A 107 -6.37 5.49 24.90
N THR A 108 -6.46 6.77 24.53
CA THR A 108 -6.37 7.90 25.47
C THR A 108 -7.72 8.31 26.07
N ALA A 109 -8.81 7.62 25.72
CA ALA A 109 -10.16 7.95 26.19
C ALA A 109 -10.33 7.78 27.71
N PRO A 110 -11.22 8.56 28.36
CA PRO A 110 -11.67 8.30 29.72
C PRO A 110 -12.19 6.86 29.89
N GLU A 111 -12.05 6.29 31.09
CA GLU A 111 -12.37 4.88 31.35
C GLU A 111 -13.83 4.54 31.06
N GLN A 112 -14.76 5.49 31.28
CA GLN A 112 -16.18 5.32 30.98
C GLN A 112 -16.42 5.02 29.49
N ILE A 113 -15.68 5.66 28.58
CA ILE A 113 -15.74 5.41 27.14
C ILE A 113 -14.98 4.13 26.80
N ARG A 114 -13.77 3.97 27.36
CA ARG A 114 -12.91 2.84 27.04
C ARG A 114 -13.57 1.51 27.39
N ALA A 115 -14.27 1.44 28.52
CA ALA A 115 -14.99 0.26 28.98
C ALA A 115 -16.07 -0.17 27.97
N THR A 116 -16.78 0.77 27.33
CA THR A 116 -17.82 0.46 26.33
C THR A 116 -17.28 -0.27 25.11
N TYR A 117 -16.05 0.05 24.69
CA TYR A 117 -15.43 -0.51 23.47
C TYR A 117 -14.38 -1.58 23.78
N ARG A 118 -14.12 -1.87 25.06
CA ARG A 118 -13.20 -2.92 25.51
C ARG A 118 -13.77 -4.27 25.04
N ASN A 119 -12.99 -5.02 24.27
CA ASN A 119 -13.33 -6.33 23.70
C ASN A 119 -14.24 -6.35 22.45
N ILE A 120 -14.46 -5.21 21.79
CA ILE A 120 -15.15 -5.19 20.49
C ILE A 120 -14.14 -5.34 19.35
N GLY A 121 -14.32 -6.34 18.47
CA GLY A 121 -13.49 -6.51 17.27
C GLY A 121 -13.69 -5.38 16.24
N SER A 122 -12.67 -5.07 15.43
CA SER A 122 -12.64 -3.86 14.59
C SER A 122 -13.89 -3.65 13.72
N MET A 123 -14.40 -4.70 13.06
CA MET A 123 -15.63 -4.59 12.25
C MET A 123 -16.85 -4.16 13.08
N LYS A 124 -17.05 -4.83 14.23
CA LYS A 124 -18.15 -4.51 15.16
C LYS A 124 -17.96 -3.14 15.80
N LEU A 125 -16.71 -2.71 16.02
CA LEU A 125 -16.36 -1.42 16.60
C LEU A 125 -16.81 -0.28 15.68
N PHE A 126 -16.43 -0.30 14.40
CA PHE A 126 -16.83 0.75 13.45
C PHE A 126 -18.35 0.79 13.26
N ALA A 127 -19.01 -0.36 13.20
CA ALA A 127 -20.46 -0.43 13.13
C ALA A 127 -21.15 0.15 14.39
N ALA A 128 -20.58 -0.07 15.58
CA ALA A 128 -21.10 0.49 16.84
C ALA A 128 -20.86 2.00 16.93
N LEU A 129 -19.69 2.47 16.52
CA LEU A 129 -19.32 3.88 16.52
C LEU A 129 -20.20 4.70 15.58
N THR A 130 -20.48 4.21 14.36
CA THR A 130 -21.41 4.89 13.45
C THR A 130 -22.81 5.03 14.04
N ARG A 131 -23.30 3.99 14.73
CA ARG A 131 -24.64 3.95 15.34
C ARG A 131 -24.73 4.69 16.67
N SER A 132 -23.61 5.10 17.27
CA SER A 132 -23.60 5.81 18.55
C SER A 132 -24.41 7.12 18.48
N ARG A 133 -25.19 7.40 19.53
CA ARG A 133 -25.96 8.65 19.62
C ARG A 133 -25.03 9.81 19.95
N ARG A 134 -25.26 10.98 19.33
CA ARG A 134 -24.56 12.21 19.75
C ARG A 134 -25.10 12.63 21.11
N THR A 135 -24.22 12.73 22.09
CA THR A 135 -24.54 13.35 23.37
C THR A 135 -24.37 14.87 23.23
N PRO A 136 -25.38 15.70 23.52
CA PRO A 136 -25.22 17.15 23.49
C PRO A 136 -24.20 17.62 24.53
N GLY A 137 -23.49 18.70 24.22
CA GLY A 137 -22.46 19.30 25.08
C GLY A 137 -21.11 19.46 24.40
N HIS A 138 -20.23 20.24 25.05
CA HIS A 138 -18.92 20.63 24.53
C HIS A 138 -17.75 20.11 25.39
N GLY A 139 -18.04 19.26 26.36
CA GLY A 139 -17.01 18.64 27.19
C GLY A 139 -16.11 17.69 26.39
N PRO A 140 -14.97 17.28 26.98
CA PRO A 140 -14.00 16.41 26.32
C PRO A 140 -14.61 15.04 25.95
N GLU A 141 -15.50 14.50 26.76
CA GLU A 141 -16.18 13.21 26.51
C GLU A 141 -17.13 13.29 25.30
N GLN A 142 -17.94 14.35 25.22
CA GLN A 142 -18.88 14.58 24.11
C GLN A 142 -18.12 14.85 22.81
N THR A 143 -17.05 15.66 22.88
CA THR A 143 -16.17 15.96 21.75
C THR A 143 -15.48 14.71 21.22
N LEU A 144 -14.99 13.84 22.12
CA LEU A 144 -14.39 12.56 21.76
C LEU A 144 -15.39 11.65 21.05
N ARG A 145 -16.58 11.42 21.63
CA ARG A 145 -17.64 10.60 21.02
C ARG A 145 -18.03 11.10 19.63
N GLY A 146 -18.22 12.41 19.48
CA GLY A 146 -18.51 13.02 18.19
C GLY A 146 -17.38 12.80 17.17
N SER A 147 -16.12 12.90 17.61
CA SER A 147 -14.94 12.72 16.76
C SER A 147 -14.77 11.29 16.28
N VAL A 148 -14.85 10.30 17.18
CA VAL A 148 -14.76 8.87 16.80
C VAL A 148 -15.93 8.44 15.91
N LYS A 149 -17.13 8.99 16.11
CA LYS A 149 -18.27 8.76 15.21
C LYS A 149 -17.99 9.28 13.80
N ARG A 150 -17.49 10.51 13.64
CA ARG A 150 -17.15 11.07 12.31
C ARG A 150 -16.02 10.30 11.63
N LEU A 151 -15.05 9.80 12.38
CA LEU A 151 -14.00 8.94 11.84
C LEU A 151 -14.55 7.59 11.39
N ALA A 152 -15.46 6.99 12.15
CA ALA A 152 -16.10 5.73 11.79
C ALA A 152 -16.97 5.84 10.52
N VAL A 153 -17.73 6.93 10.38
CA VAL A 153 -18.47 7.22 9.14
C VAL A 153 -17.53 7.34 7.95
N ARG A 154 -16.42 8.09 8.07
CA ARG A 154 -15.41 8.19 7.00
C ARG A 154 -14.77 6.86 6.65
N HIS A 155 -14.50 6.02 7.66
CA HIS A 155 -14.00 4.66 7.42
C HIS A 155 -14.99 3.84 6.58
N GLN A 156 -16.29 3.91 6.90
CA GLN A 156 -17.33 3.21 6.12
C GLN A 156 -17.47 3.76 4.71
N GLN A 157 -17.43 5.08 4.53
CA GLN A 157 -17.45 5.70 3.20
C GLN A 157 -16.31 5.17 2.35
N HIS A 158 -15.06 5.26 2.83
CA HIS A 158 -13.91 4.74 2.09
C HIS A 158 -13.91 3.21 1.92
N THR A 159 -14.71 2.48 2.70
CA THR A 159 -14.91 1.05 2.45
C THR A 159 -15.82 0.87 1.25
N SER A 160 -16.96 1.58 1.21
CA SER A 160 -17.85 1.60 0.05
C SER A 160 -17.12 2.04 -1.21
N ASP A 161 -16.37 3.16 -1.15
CA ASP A 161 -15.62 3.66 -2.30
C ASP A 161 -14.66 2.59 -2.86
N ILE A 162 -13.99 1.82 -1.99
CA ILE A 162 -13.08 0.73 -2.41
C ILE A 162 -13.85 -0.40 -3.07
N ASP A 163 -15.00 -0.79 -2.53
CA ASP A 163 -15.83 -1.88 -3.05
C ASP A 163 -16.45 -1.49 -4.42
N ASP A 164 -16.88 -0.23 -4.56
CA ASP A 164 -17.38 0.33 -5.82
C ASP A 164 -16.28 0.38 -6.89
N ILE A 165 -15.07 0.82 -6.51
CA ILE A 165 -13.91 0.82 -7.40
C ILE A 165 -13.50 -0.62 -7.79
N ASP A 166 -13.49 -1.56 -6.84
CA ASP A 166 -13.15 -2.96 -7.12
C ASP A 166 -14.16 -3.61 -8.09
N THR A 167 -15.44 -3.24 -7.99
CA THR A 167 -16.48 -3.63 -8.94
C THR A 167 -16.20 -3.07 -10.33
N ARG A 168 -15.92 -1.76 -10.43
CA ARG A 168 -15.64 -1.10 -11.70
C ARG A 168 -14.38 -1.62 -12.38
N LEU A 169 -13.34 -1.93 -11.60
CA LEU A 169 -12.12 -2.59 -12.09
C LEU A 169 -12.43 -3.96 -12.67
N GLY A 170 -13.34 -4.72 -12.05
CA GLY A 170 -13.82 -6.01 -12.57
C GLY A 170 -14.53 -5.89 -13.90
N GLU A 171 -15.43 -4.92 -14.05
CA GLU A 171 -16.13 -4.65 -15.31
C GLU A 171 -15.16 -4.33 -16.45
N LEU A 172 -14.19 -3.45 -16.20
CA LEU A 172 -13.18 -3.07 -17.20
C LEU A 172 -12.24 -4.23 -17.52
N ALA A 173 -11.81 -5.00 -16.52
CA ALA A 173 -10.97 -6.17 -16.73
C ALA A 173 -11.69 -7.24 -17.55
N ALA A 174 -12.99 -7.47 -17.32
CA ALA A 174 -13.79 -8.40 -18.09
C ALA A 174 -13.99 -7.96 -19.55
N GLN A 175 -14.08 -6.66 -19.82
CA GLN A 175 -14.13 -6.13 -21.18
C GLN A 175 -12.82 -6.32 -21.94
N VAL A 176 -11.68 -6.13 -21.26
CA VAL A 176 -10.36 -6.26 -21.89
C VAL A 176 -9.94 -7.72 -22.05
N ASN A 177 -10.08 -8.53 -21.00
CA ASN A 177 -9.72 -9.95 -21.03
C ASN A 177 -10.50 -10.76 -19.98
N PRO A 178 -11.64 -11.38 -20.36
CA PRO A 178 -12.44 -12.17 -19.43
C PRO A 178 -11.74 -13.46 -19.01
N ALA A 179 -10.84 -14.01 -19.82
CA ALA A 179 -10.10 -15.24 -19.48
C ALA A 179 -9.15 -15.04 -18.29
N LEU A 180 -8.64 -13.83 -18.10
CA LEU A 180 -7.77 -13.49 -16.97
C LEU A 180 -8.47 -13.65 -15.61
N LEU A 181 -9.77 -13.34 -15.54
CA LEU A 181 -10.59 -13.49 -14.33
C LEU A 181 -10.98 -14.95 -14.02
N GLN A 182 -10.79 -15.87 -14.97
CA GLN A 182 -11.02 -17.30 -14.76
C GLN A 182 -9.82 -18.01 -14.12
N LEU A 183 -8.68 -17.33 -14.02
CA LEU A 183 -7.47 -17.91 -13.43
C LEU A 183 -7.57 -17.96 -11.90
N PRO A 184 -7.20 -19.10 -11.28
CA PRO A 184 -7.25 -19.25 -9.83
C PRO A 184 -6.32 -18.24 -9.15
N GLY A 185 -6.85 -17.48 -8.19
CA GLY A 185 -6.11 -16.45 -7.46
C GLY A 185 -6.04 -15.08 -8.14
N VAL A 186 -6.63 -14.92 -9.33
CA VAL A 186 -6.69 -13.64 -10.05
C VAL A 186 -8.07 -13.00 -9.86
N GLY A 187 -8.16 -12.08 -8.90
CA GLY A 187 -9.35 -11.25 -8.69
C GLY A 187 -9.31 -9.95 -9.51
N PRO A 188 -10.41 -9.16 -9.54
CA PRO A 188 -10.53 -7.90 -10.28
C PRO A 188 -9.33 -6.97 -10.12
N LEU A 189 -8.90 -6.71 -8.89
CA LEU A 189 -7.75 -5.87 -8.59
C LEU A 189 -6.46 -6.38 -9.24
N VAL A 190 -6.19 -7.69 -9.13
CA VAL A 190 -4.96 -8.30 -9.65
C VAL A 190 -5.01 -8.30 -11.17
N ALA A 191 -6.15 -8.64 -11.76
CA ALA A 191 -6.36 -8.58 -13.20
C ALA A 191 -6.09 -7.17 -13.74
N SER A 192 -6.70 -6.13 -13.16
CA SER A 192 -6.46 -4.75 -13.59
C SER A 192 -5.01 -4.30 -13.40
N GLN A 193 -4.34 -4.70 -12.32
CA GLN A 193 -2.91 -4.42 -12.12
C GLN A 193 -2.05 -5.07 -13.21
N LEU A 194 -2.34 -6.32 -13.57
CA LEU A 194 -1.65 -7.02 -14.66
C LEU A 194 -1.90 -6.32 -15.99
N LEU A 195 -3.16 -6.03 -16.34
CA LEU A 195 -3.51 -5.33 -17.58
C LEU A 195 -2.85 -3.95 -17.67
N VAL A 196 -2.80 -3.21 -16.56
CA VAL A 196 -2.09 -1.94 -16.48
C VAL A 196 -0.57 -2.12 -16.56
N ALA A 197 0.00 -3.18 -16.00
CA ALA A 197 1.44 -3.42 -16.07
C ALA A 197 1.90 -3.88 -17.46
N CYS A 198 1.16 -4.78 -18.10
CA CYS A 198 1.38 -5.20 -19.50
C CYS A 198 1.16 -4.01 -20.45
N GLY A 199 0.14 -3.21 -20.15
CA GLY A 199 -0.36 -2.19 -21.05
C GLY A 199 -0.76 -2.74 -22.41
N ASP A 200 -0.61 -1.91 -23.43
CA ASP A 200 -1.06 -2.22 -24.79
C ASP A 200 -0.05 -3.06 -25.58
N ASN A 201 1.00 -3.54 -24.92
CA ASN A 201 2.10 -4.27 -25.55
C ASN A 201 2.31 -5.62 -24.83
N PRO A 202 1.34 -6.56 -24.93
CA PRO A 202 1.43 -7.86 -24.27
C PRO A 202 2.68 -8.65 -24.64
N GLU A 203 3.25 -8.43 -25.82
CA GLU A 203 4.51 -9.01 -26.31
C GLU A 203 5.74 -8.61 -25.48
N ARG A 204 5.66 -7.54 -24.67
CA ARG A 204 6.75 -7.13 -23.77
C ARG A 204 6.96 -8.08 -22.58
N LEU A 205 6.00 -8.96 -22.31
CA LEU A 205 6.10 -10.02 -21.31
C LEU A 205 6.16 -11.38 -22.01
N SER A 206 7.14 -11.56 -22.87
CA SER A 206 7.32 -12.77 -23.69
C SER A 206 7.97 -13.94 -22.93
N SER A 207 8.40 -13.74 -21.69
CA SER A 207 9.03 -14.78 -20.88
C SER A 207 8.57 -14.78 -19.42
N GLU A 208 8.59 -15.96 -18.81
CA GLU A 208 8.31 -16.17 -17.38
C GLU A 208 9.27 -15.37 -16.49
N GLN A 209 10.52 -15.15 -16.93
CA GLN A 209 11.50 -14.35 -16.20
C GLN A 209 11.14 -12.86 -16.19
N GLN A 210 10.65 -12.32 -17.31
CA GLN A 210 10.16 -10.93 -17.38
C GLN A 210 8.92 -10.74 -16.50
N PHE A 211 8.03 -11.72 -16.49
CA PHE A 211 6.86 -11.71 -15.60
C PHE A 211 7.27 -11.79 -14.13
N ALA A 212 8.18 -12.71 -13.77
CA ALA A 212 8.70 -12.82 -12.42
C ALA A 212 9.44 -11.54 -11.99
N ALA A 213 10.17 -10.90 -12.90
CA ALA A 213 10.85 -9.63 -12.64
C ALA A 213 9.84 -8.50 -12.39
N LEU A 214 8.74 -8.46 -13.17
CA LEU A 214 7.63 -7.53 -12.98
C LEU A 214 6.92 -7.74 -11.63
N CYS A 215 6.67 -9.00 -11.26
CA CYS A 215 6.05 -9.37 -9.99
C CYS A 215 7.01 -9.26 -8.79
N GLY A 216 8.30 -8.97 -9.02
CA GLY A 216 9.33 -8.92 -7.99
C GLY A 216 9.65 -10.29 -7.37
N THR A 217 9.26 -11.38 -8.04
CA THR A 217 9.53 -12.77 -7.65
C THR A 217 10.68 -13.39 -8.43
N ALA A 218 11.25 -12.67 -9.40
CA ALA A 218 12.45 -13.12 -10.08
C ALA A 218 13.58 -13.35 -9.05
N PRO A 219 14.28 -14.49 -9.13
CA PRO A 219 15.46 -14.71 -8.31
C PRO A 219 16.45 -13.58 -8.54
N ILE A 220 16.66 -12.75 -7.52
CA ILE A 220 17.77 -11.79 -7.53
C ILE A 220 19.01 -12.63 -7.21
N PRO A 221 20.01 -12.72 -8.10
CA PRO A 221 21.25 -13.40 -7.75
C PRO A 221 21.80 -12.76 -6.47
N ALA A 222 21.85 -13.55 -5.40
CA ALA A 222 22.44 -13.13 -4.15
C ALA A 222 23.94 -12.96 -4.40
N SER A 223 24.38 -11.72 -4.60
CA SER A 223 25.79 -11.35 -4.60
C SER A 223 26.36 -11.53 -3.19
N SER A 224 26.61 -12.78 -2.80
CA SER A 224 27.61 -13.11 -1.79
C SER A 224 28.96 -13.04 -2.50
N GLY A 225 29.64 -11.89 -2.38
CA GLY A 225 31.07 -11.70 -2.62
C GLY A 225 31.71 -12.37 -3.85
N LYS A 226 32.15 -11.54 -4.79
CA LYS A 226 33.12 -11.83 -5.88
C LYS A 226 32.56 -12.65 -7.05
N TYR A 227 32.05 -11.93 -8.05
CA TYR A 227 32.22 -12.37 -9.43
C TYR A 227 33.68 -12.12 -9.80
N GLN A 228 34.49 -13.18 -9.87
CA GLN A 228 35.66 -13.14 -10.74
C GLN A 228 35.11 -13.05 -12.16
N ALA A 229 35.37 -11.94 -12.84
CA ALA A 229 35.14 -11.83 -14.26
C ALA A 229 35.97 -12.92 -14.93
N ALA A 230 35.32 -13.93 -15.51
CA ALA A 230 35.99 -14.84 -16.42
C ALA A 230 36.48 -14.00 -17.61
N PRO A 231 37.76 -14.09 -18.00
CA PRO A 231 38.27 -13.32 -19.12
C PRO A 231 37.56 -13.73 -20.41
N ALA A 232 37.32 -12.75 -21.27
CA ALA A 232 36.83 -12.96 -22.62
C ALA A 232 37.77 -13.94 -23.35
N LEU A 233 37.24 -15.09 -23.77
CA LEU A 233 37.95 -15.94 -24.72
C LEU A 233 37.93 -15.24 -26.08
N PRO A 234 39.09 -15.03 -26.73
CA PRO A 234 39.13 -14.55 -28.09
C PRO A 234 38.64 -15.67 -29.03
N GLY A 235 38.01 -15.25 -30.13
CA GLY A 235 37.11 -16.07 -30.92
C GLY A 235 37.71 -17.27 -31.64
N ARG A 236 36.78 -18.06 -32.18
CA ARG A 236 36.81 -18.68 -33.50
C ARG A 236 35.38 -18.89 -33.98
#